data_AF-A0A2J7ZIA5-F1
#
_entry.id   AF-A0A2J7ZIA5-F1
#
_cell.length_a   1.000
_cell.length_b   1.000
_cell.length_c   1.000
_cell.angle_alpha   90.00
_cell.angle_beta   90.00
_cell.angle_gamma   90.00
#
_symmetry.space_group_name_H-M   'P 1'
#
loop_
_entity.id
_entity.type
_entity.pdbx_description
1 polymer ?
#
loop_
_entity_poly.entity_id
_entity_poly.type
_entity_poly.pdbx_seq_one_letter_code
_entity_poly.pdbx_strand_id
1 'polypeptide(L)'
;GLLWVDRPLNIILWERLASLGLRETDPNKADYFFLPGCGRGCNKWDEKFAYIMANYPQHWNRRGGRDHLMTHPGDWGRCEKSWGADSATFIANLTMLTHWGITVDRSKEVEHEWFNSCHKPN
;
A
#
# COMPACT_ATOMS: atom_id res chain seq x y z
N GLY A 1 -15.50 19.94 -2.69
CA GLY A 1 -15.68 18.65 -3.40
C GLY A 1 -14.36 17.91 -3.54
N LEU A 2 -13.78 17.45 -2.42
CA LEU A 2 -12.43 16.86 -2.38
C LEU A 2 -12.40 15.49 -1.68
N LEU A 3 -13.46 14.68 -1.84
CA LEU A 3 -13.66 13.43 -1.08
C LEU A 3 -13.69 12.15 -1.94
N TRP A 4 -13.40 12.26 -3.25
CA TRP A 4 -13.53 11.14 -4.20
C TRP A 4 -12.21 10.74 -4.84
N VAL A 5 -11.07 11.00 -4.19
CA VAL A 5 -9.75 10.58 -4.71
C VAL A 5 -9.40 9.15 -4.29
N ASP A 6 -10.07 8.60 -3.26
CA ASP A 6 -9.78 7.27 -2.71
C ASP A 6 -9.73 6.17 -3.80
N ARG A 7 -10.85 5.94 -4.49
CA ARG A 7 -10.95 4.91 -5.52
C ARG A 7 -10.14 5.19 -6.79
N PRO A 8 -10.15 6.40 -7.37
CA PRO A 8 -9.40 6.67 -8.60
C PRO A 8 -7.89 6.85 -8.39
N LEU A 9 -7.38 7.01 -7.15
CA LEU A 9 -5.95 7.23 -6.88
C LEU A 9 -5.05 6.18 -7.58
N ASN A 10 -5.44 4.92 -7.53
CA ASN A 10 -4.69 3.83 -8.15
C ASN A 10 -4.56 4.02 -9.66
N ILE A 11 -5.65 4.42 -10.32
CA ILE A 11 -5.71 4.63 -11.77
C ILE A 11 -4.89 5.87 -12.14
N ILE A 12 -5.09 6.98 -11.43
CA ILE A 12 -4.37 8.23 -11.66
C ILE A 12 -2.85 8.04 -11.50
N LEU A 13 -2.41 7.36 -10.44
CA LEU A 13 -0.99 7.09 -10.24
C LEU A 13 -0.45 6.21 -11.36
N TRP A 14 -1.19 5.17 -11.77
CA TRP A 14 -0.78 4.27 -12.83
C TRP A 14 -0.65 5.00 -14.18
N GLU A 15 -1.60 5.87 -14.53
CA GLU A 15 -1.54 6.73 -15.71
C GLU A 15 -0.30 7.64 -15.69
N ARG A 16 0.03 8.21 -14.54
CA ARG A 16 1.22 9.06 -14.37
C ARG A 16 2.52 8.26 -14.50
N LEU A 17 2.62 7.10 -13.87
CA LEU A 17 3.79 6.22 -14.00
C LEU A 17 3.98 5.78 -15.46
N ALA A 18 2.90 5.50 -16.19
CA ALA A 18 2.96 5.09 -17.58
C ALA A 18 3.37 6.24 -18.53
N SER A 19 2.89 7.46 -18.29
CA SER A 19 3.08 8.62 -19.18
C SER A 19 4.37 9.41 -18.96
N LEU A 20 4.91 9.42 -17.74
CA LEU A 20 6.07 10.27 -17.38
C LEU A 20 7.44 9.67 -17.77
N GLY A 21 7.47 8.46 -18.32
CA GLY A 21 8.75 7.79 -18.66
C GLY A 21 9.58 7.38 -17.43
N LEU A 22 8.97 7.31 -16.24
CA LEU A 22 9.63 6.95 -14.98
C LEU A 22 9.84 5.44 -14.80
N ARG A 23 9.41 4.62 -15.77
CA ARG A 23 9.50 3.16 -15.68
C ARG A 23 10.88 2.71 -16.08
N GLU A 24 11.46 1.88 -15.23
CA GLU A 24 12.70 1.18 -15.50
C GLU A 24 12.40 -0.31 -15.71
N THR A 25 13.09 -0.91 -16.68
CA THR A 25 13.01 -2.34 -17.01
C THR A 25 14.14 -3.14 -16.35
N ASP A 26 15.26 -2.50 -16.02
CA ASP A 26 16.35 -3.09 -15.24
C ASP A 26 16.06 -2.95 -13.73
N PRO A 27 15.74 -4.05 -13.03
CA PRO A 27 15.41 -4.01 -11.61
C PRO A 27 16.56 -3.52 -10.71
N ASN A 28 17.82 -3.53 -11.21
CA ASN A 28 18.96 -3.03 -10.45
C ASN A 28 19.07 -1.50 -10.47
N LYS A 29 18.47 -0.85 -11.48
CA LYS A 29 18.40 0.60 -11.61
C LYS A 29 17.12 1.18 -11.00
N ALA A 30 16.11 0.34 -10.77
CA ALA A 30 14.87 0.76 -10.14
C ALA A 30 15.08 1.16 -8.66
N ASP A 31 14.66 2.38 -8.33
CA ASP A 31 14.59 2.86 -6.95
C ASP A 31 13.50 2.11 -6.16
N TYR A 32 12.37 1.84 -6.82
CA TYR A 32 11.17 1.25 -6.23
C TYR A 32 10.45 0.30 -7.20
N PHE A 33 9.72 -0.66 -6.64
CA PHE A 33 8.81 -1.54 -7.36
C PHE A 33 7.35 -1.17 -7.05
N PHE A 34 6.59 -0.75 -8.05
CA PHE A 34 5.17 -0.44 -7.85
C PHE A 34 4.30 -1.69 -7.95
N LEU A 35 3.52 -1.99 -6.91
CA LEU A 35 2.58 -3.11 -6.88
C LEU A 35 1.15 -2.64 -7.23
N PRO A 36 0.68 -2.85 -8.47
CA PRO A 36 -0.65 -2.41 -8.88
C PRO A 36 -1.74 -3.15 -8.09
N GLY A 37 -2.61 -2.42 -7.39
CA GLY A 37 -3.73 -3.00 -6.65
C GLY A 37 -4.43 -1.97 -5.80
N CYS A 38 -5.64 -2.28 -5.34
CA CYS A 38 -6.40 -1.37 -4.49
C CYS A 38 -6.03 -1.58 -3.02
N GLY A 39 -5.33 -0.62 -2.39
CA GLY A 39 -5.01 -0.72 -0.97
C GLY A 39 -6.25 -0.93 -0.08
N ARG A 40 -7.36 -0.27 -0.42
CA ARG A 40 -8.64 -0.33 0.28
C ARG A 40 -9.66 -1.12 -0.54
N GLY A 41 -10.37 -2.07 0.10
CA GLY A 41 -11.43 -2.87 -0.54
C GLY A 41 -10.97 -4.11 -1.33
N CYS A 42 -9.67 -4.41 -1.37
CA CYS A 42 -9.13 -5.63 -1.98
C CYS A 42 -8.99 -6.76 -0.94
N ASN A 43 -9.52 -7.95 -1.27
CA ASN A 43 -9.59 -9.10 -0.37
C ASN A 43 -8.63 -10.26 -0.73
N LYS A 44 -7.68 -10.06 -1.65
CA LYS A 44 -6.81 -11.14 -2.20
C LYS A 44 -5.32 -10.88 -2.05
N TRP A 45 -4.91 -10.38 -0.88
CA TRP A 45 -3.51 -10.03 -0.64
C TRP A 45 -2.60 -11.24 -0.56
N ASP A 46 -3.05 -12.29 0.11
CA ASP A 46 -2.27 -13.53 0.22
C ASP A 46 -2.01 -14.14 -1.16
N GLU A 47 -3.02 -14.20 -2.03
CA GLU A 47 -2.86 -14.63 -3.44
C GLU A 47 -1.86 -13.76 -4.20
N LYS A 48 -1.95 -12.44 -4.04
CA LYS A 48 -1.05 -11.49 -4.72
C LYS A 48 0.39 -11.64 -4.25
N PHE A 49 0.62 -11.78 -2.93
CA PHE A 49 1.95 -11.99 -2.38
C PHE A 49 2.49 -13.37 -2.76
N ALA A 50 1.68 -14.41 -2.72
CA ALA A 50 2.08 -15.73 -3.21
C ALA A 50 2.55 -15.68 -4.67
N TYR A 51 1.83 -14.94 -5.52
CA TYR A 51 2.24 -14.71 -6.91
C TYR A 51 3.57 -13.96 -7.02
N ILE A 52 3.75 -12.88 -6.26
CA ILE A 52 5.01 -12.10 -6.24
C ILE A 52 6.18 -12.98 -5.78
N MET A 53 6.01 -13.74 -4.71
CA MET A 53 7.05 -14.63 -4.19
C MET A 53 7.35 -15.81 -5.12
N ALA A 54 6.37 -16.29 -5.88
CA ALA A 54 6.58 -17.36 -6.85
C ALA A 54 7.31 -16.89 -8.13
N ASN A 55 7.07 -15.65 -8.58
CA ASN A 55 7.55 -15.17 -9.88
C ASN A 55 8.71 -14.16 -9.78
N TYR A 56 8.77 -13.39 -8.69
CA TYR A 56 9.69 -12.27 -8.50
C TYR A 56 10.37 -12.26 -7.11
N PRO A 57 10.74 -13.42 -6.52
CA PRO A 57 11.28 -13.45 -5.15
C PRO A 57 12.58 -12.66 -5.00
N GLN A 58 13.42 -12.61 -6.04
CA GLN A 58 14.67 -11.88 -6.05
C GLN A 58 14.48 -10.37 -5.87
N HIS A 59 13.36 -9.81 -6.36
CA HIS A 59 13.07 -8.39 -6.24
C HIS A 59 12.55 -8.06 -4.83
N TRP A 60 11.62 -8.87 -4.32
CA TRP A 60 11.10 -8.73 -2.96
C TRP A 60 12.21 -8.87 -1.91
N ASN A 61 13.01 -9.93 -2.01
CA ASN A 61 14.01 -10.28 -1.00
C ASN A 61 15.19 -9.31 -0.95
N ARG A 62 15.43 -8.51 -2.00
CA ARG A 62 16.54 -7.54 -2.08
C ARG A 62 16.59 -6.59 -0.88
N ARG A 63 15.42 -6.09 -0.45
CA ARG A 63 15.28 -5.20 0.72
C ARG A 63 14.18 -5.66 1.67
N GLY A 64 13.71 -6.89 1.50
CA GLY A 64 12.62 -7.48 2.27
C GLY A 64 11.28 -6.77 2.06
N GLY A 65 11.03 -6.19 0.89
CA GLY A 65 9.78 -5.49 0.56
C GLY A 65 9.77 -3.98 0.82
N ARG A 66 10.79 -3.40 1.46
CA ARG A 66 10.83 -1.96 1.84
C ARG A 66 10.83 -0.99 0.66
N ASP A 67 11.32 -1.46 -0.49
CA ASP A 67 11.34 -0.76 -1.78
C ASP A 67 10.10 -1.05 -2.65
N HIS A 68 9.10 -1.75 -2.11
CA HIS A 68 7.85 -1.99 -2.81
C HIS A 68 6.82 -0.94 -2.40
N LEU A 69 6.25 -0.26 -3.40
CA LEU A 69 5.26 0.80 -3.23
C LEU A 69 3.87 0.27 -3.54
N MET A 70 2.89 0.70 -2.76
CA MET A 70 1.49 0.44 -3.01
C MET A 70 0.66 1.64 -2.61
N THR A 71 -0.28 2.01 -3.44
CA THR A 71 -1.30 3.00 -3.08
C THR A 71 -2.24 2.43 -2.02
N HIS A 72 -2.35 3.16 -0.91
CA HIS A 72 -3.35 2.92 0.11
C HIS A 72 -4.10 4.22 0.37
N PRO A 73 -5.22 4.45 -0.32
CA PRO A 73 -6.00 5.68 -0.15
C PRO A 73 -6.69 5.79 1.22
N GLY A 74 -6.78 4.69 1.97
CA GLY A 74 -7.20 4.72 3.36
C GLY A 74 -6.19 5.52 4.21
N ASP A 75 -6.72 6.31 5.12
CA ASP A 75 -5.96 7.11 6.07
C ASP A 75 -5.47 6.31 7.27
N TRP A 76 -5.90 5.04 7.42
CA TRP A 76 -5.48 4.16 8.51
C TRP A 76 -4.31 3.24 8.15
N GLY A 77 -3.80 3.32 6.93
CA GLY A 77 -2.64 2.54 6.49
C GLY A 77 -2.85 1.03 6.70
N ARG A 78 -1.88 0.40 7.37
CA ARG A 78 -1.93 -1.03 7.73
C ARG A 78 -3.07 -1.39 8.68
N CYS A 79 -3.78 -0.43 9.28
CA CYS A 79 -4.81 -0.71 10.29
C CYS A 79 -6.23 -0.75 9.71
N GLU A 80 -6.40 -0.46 8.41
CA GLU A 80 -7.69 -0.49 7.72
C GLU A 80 -8.37 -1.87 7.77
N LYS A 81 -7.61 -2.94 8.01
CA LYS A 81 -8.14 -4.31 8.15
C LYS A 81 -7.20 -5.23 8.91
N SER A 82 -7.75 -6.35 9.36
CA SER A 82 -6.98 -7.49 9.84
C SER A 82 -6.26 -8.20 8.69
N TRP A 83 -4.98 -8.49 8.90
CA TRP A 83 -4.15 -9.26 7.96
C TRP A 83 -3.95 -10.67 8.48
N GLY A 84 -3.89 -11.65 7.58
CA GLY A 84 -3.50 -13.02 7.94
C GLY A 84 -2.04 -13.05 8.39
N ALA A 85 -1.61 -14.14 9.04
CA ALA A 85 -0.23 -14.25 9.55
C ALA A 85 0.83 -14.04 8.45
N ASP A 86 0.56 -14.57 7.26
CA ASP A 86 1.45 -14.41 6.10
C ASP A 86 1.42 -12.98 5.57
N SER A 87 0.24 -12.45 5.19
CA SER A 87 0.09 -11.07 4.70
C SER A 87 0.58 -10.02 5.69
N ALA A 88 0.45 -10.23 7.00
CA ALA A 88 0.90 -9.28 8.01
C ALA A 88 2.41 -8.98 7.88
N THR A 89 3.23 -10.00 7.64
CA THR A 89 4.68 -9.84 7.50
C THR A 89 5.04 -9.09 6.22
N PHE A 90 4.33 -9.37 5.12
CA PHE A 90 4.55 -8.66 3.86
C PHE A 90 4.12 -7.19 3.94
N ILE A 91 2.95 -6.95 4.52
CA ILE A 91 2.36 -5.62 4.69
C ILE A 91 3.18 -4.76 5.65
N ALA A 92 3.78 -5.36 6.67
CA ALA A 92 4.65 -4.65 7.61
C ALA A 92 5.89 -4.06 6.95
N ASN A 93 6.40 -4.68 5.89
CA ASN A 93 7.60 -4.21 5.19
C ASN A 93 7.32 -3.34 3.97
N LEU A 94 6.09 -3.37 3.44
CA LEU A 94 5.72 -2.63 2.25
C LEU A 94 5.55 -1.12 2.54
N THR A 95 5.98 -0.28 1.61
CA THR A 95 5.78 1.17 1.71
C THR A 95 4.42 1.56 1.14
N MET A 96 3.52 2.03 2.00
CA MET A 96 2.18 2.49 1.61
C MET A 96 2.19 3.98 1.25
N LEU A 97 1.77 4.28 0.03
CA LEU A 97 1.54 5.64 -0.45
C LEU A 97 0.10 6.04 -0.10
N THR A 98 -0.03 6.93 0.88
CA THR A 98 -1.33 7.48 1.31
C THR A 98 -1.47 8.91 0.81
N HIS A 99 -2.68 9.34 0.48
CA HIS A 99 -2.96 10.75 0.31
C HIS A 99 -3.16 11.39 1.69
N TRP A 100 -2.54 12.53 1.95
CA TRP A 100 -2.83 13.31 3.15
C TRP A 100 -4.17 14.02 2.92
N GLY A 101 -5.26 13.34 3.25
CA GLY A 101 -6.63 13.79 2.97
C GLY A 101 -7.45 14.13 4.20
N ILE A 102 -7.06 13.65 5.39
CA ILE A 102 -7.72 14.03 6.63
C ILE A 102 -7.26 15.43 7.02
N THR A 103 -8.15 16.41 6.88
CA THR A 103 -7.99 17.76 7.44
C THR A 103 -8.80 17.95 8.72
N VAL A 104 -9.41 16.88 9.26
CA VAL A 104 -10.39 16.94 10.36
C VAL A 104 -10.05 15.88 11.40
N ASP A 105 -10.04 16.23 12.67
CA ASP A 105 -9.83 15.27 13.76
C ASP A 105 -10.99 14.24 13.81
N ARG A 106 -10.68 12.97 13.48
CA ARG A 106 -11.61 11.84 13.51
C ARG A 106 -11.42 10.93 14.72
N SER A 107 -10.70 11.42 15.75
CA SER A 107 -10.35 10.63 16.93
C SER A 107 -11.52 10.12 17.78
N LYS A 108 -12.74 10.59 17.49
CA LYS A 108 -13.98 10.24 18.19
C LYS A 108 -14.88 9.28 17.42
N GLU A 109 -14.50 8.88 16.21
CA GLU A 109 -15.26 7.92 15.40
C GLU A 109 -15.07 6.50 15.99
N VAL A 110 -16.10 5.66 15.96
CA VAL A 110 -16.08 4.29 16.55
C VAL A 110 -14.96 3.42 15.97
N GLU A 111 -14.72 3.69 14.70
CA GLU A 111 -13.68 3.22 13.81
C GLU A 111 -12.23 3.55 14.30
N HIS A 112 -12.08 4.54 15.18
CA HIS A 112 -10.80 4.96 15.76
C HIS A 112 -10.23 3.99 16.80
N GLU A 113 -11.05 3.12 17.41
CA GLU A 113 -10.54 2.07 18.31
C GLU A 113 -9.61 1.10 17.58
N TRP A 114 -9.93 0.77 16.32
CA TRP A 114 -9.09 -0.06 15.46
C TRP A 114 -7.78 0.63 15.11
N PHE A 115 -7.83 1.93 14.81
CA PHE A 115 -6.67 2.76 14.59
C PHE A 115 -5.74 2.75 15.83
N ASN A 116 -6.26 3.03 17.02
CA ASN A 116 -5.47 3.06 18.27
C ASN A 116 -4.92 1.68 18.69
N SER A 117 -5.64 0.59 18.37
CA SER A 117 -5.16 -0.77 18.65
C SER A 117 -3.90 -1.12 17.87
N CYS A 118 -3.76 -0.51 16.70
CA CYS A 118 -2.70 -0.79 15.72
C CYS A 118 -1.60 0.30 15.72
N HIS A 119 -1.95 1.54 16.07
CA HIS A 119 -1.05 2.66 16.30
C HIS A 119 -1.02 3.00 17.80
N LYS A 120 -0.23 2.25 18.58
CA LYS A 120 0.02 2.64 19.97
C LYS A 120 0.87 3.92 19.98
N PRO A 121 0.38 5.02 20.57
CA PRO A 121 1.26 6.14 20.88
C PRO A 121 2.35 5.63 21.83
N ASN A 122 3.61 5.95 21.53
CA ASN A 122 4.71 5.70 22.46
C ASN A 122 4.55 6.56 23.72
#